data_AF-A0A2V6IBI5-F1
#
_entry.id   AF-A0A2V6IBI5-F1
#
_cell.length_a   1.000
_cell.length_b   1.000
_cell.length_c   1.000
_cell.angle_alpha   90.00
_cell.angle_beta   90.00
_cell.angle_gamma   90.00
#
_symmetry.space_group_name_H-M   'P 1'
#
loop_
_entity.id
_entity.type
_entity.pdbx_description
1 polymer ?
#
loop_
_entity_poly.entity_id
_entity_poly.type
_entity_poly.pdbx_seq_one_letter_code
_entity_poly.pdbx_strand_id
1 'polypeptide(L)'
;RANPKWKKISPADTEVYVDETTGDVCVRKIDNHEHLGSFARGWVIPLGFHPFQFGVAPHTPRLRCGKVIVQRQSWTVRADELIPGNYTGVSSTLVLAIEKLRAEKNLPRFVYIRPTEQALRRSGAEGRDKDTKPVFVDLESYLFLEIFYRWLVKAGEIEVSEMLPDPEHLFWKEPDGRHSFELRTLVVPLS
;
A
#
# COMPACT_ATOMS: atom_id res chain seq x y z
N ARG A 1 -6.31 -27.42 -4.74
CA ARG A 1 -5.56 -27.85 -5.96
C ARG A 1 -6.47 -27.61 -7.17
N ALA A 2 -5.97 -27.00 -8.24
CA ALA A 2 -6.77 -26.72 -9.44
C ALA A 2 -7.28 -28.02 -10.10
N ASN A 3 -8.46 -27.98 -10.70
CA ASN A 3 -9.08 -29.15 -11.32
C ASN A 3 -8.25 -29.59 -12.54
N PRO A 4 -7.85 -30.88 -12.64
CA PRO A 4 -7.01 -31.38 -13.73
C PRO A 4 -7.64 -31.26 -15.12
N LYS A 5 -8.97 -31.07 -15.22
CA LYS A 5 -9.67 -30.87 -16.49
C LYS A 5 -9.61 -29.43 -17.01
N TRP A 6 -9.07 -28.49 -16.25
CA TRP A 6 -8.99 -27.09 -16.68
C TRP A 6 -7.92 -26.91 -17.76
N LYS A 7 -8.30 -26.19 -18.82
CA LYS A 7 -7.37 -25.71 -19.85
C LYS A 7 -6.35 -24.79 -19.17
N LYS A 8 -5.06 -25.12 -19.30
CA LYS A 8 -3.95 -24.31 -18.77
C LYS A 8 -3.29 -23.57 -19.92
N ILE A 9 -3.01 -22.30 -19.72
CA ILE A 9 -2.31 -21.45 -20.68
C ILE A 9 -1.20 -20.74 -19.90
N SER A 10 0.01 -20.70 -20.46
CA SER A 10 1.11 -19.99 -19.81
C SER A 10 0.86 -18.48 -19.88
N PRO A 11 1.12 -17.71 -18.81
CA PRO A 11 1.04 -16.25 -18.88
C PRO A 11 1.94 -15.65 -19.98
N ALA A 12 3.07 -16.29 -20.30
CA ALA A 12 3.99 -15.85 -21.35
C ALA A 12 3.40 -15.93 -22.77
N ASP A 13 2.33 -16.73 -22.95
CA ASP A 13 1.66 -16.94 -24.24
C ASP A 13 0.44 -16.02 -24.40
N THR A 14 0.23 -15.10 -23.46
CA THR A 14 -0.98 -14.26 -23.38
C THR A 14 -0.63 -12.79 -23.28
N GLU A 15 -1.52 -11.94 -23.81
CA GLU A 15 -1.45 -10.50 -23.67
C GLU A 15 -2.78 -9.94 -23.13
N VAL A 16 -2.68 -8.78 -22.50
CA VAL A 16 -3.82 -8.01 -22.00
C VAL A 16 -4.12 -6.91 -23.01
N TYR A 17 -5.39 -6.77 -23.39
CA TYR A 17 -5.84 -5.75 -24.34
C TYR A 17 -7.13 -5.08 -23.86
N VAL A 18 -7.41 -3.88 -24.36
CA VAL A 18 -8.69 -3.21 -24.16
C VAL A 18 -9.59 -3.55 -25.34
N ASP A 19 -10.76 -4.12 -25.08
CA ASP A 19 -11.78 -4.30 -26.09
C ASP A 19 -12.43 -2.94 -26.39
N GLU A 20 -12.08 -2.34 -27.52
CA GLU A 20 -12.53 -0.99 -27.90
C GLU A 20 -14.05 -0.85 -28.05
N THR A 21 -14.78 -1.97 -28.24
CA THR A 21 -16.24 -1.94 -28.37
C THR A 21 -16.92 -1.85 -27.00
N THR A 22 -16.37 -2.57 -26.02
CA THR A 22 -16.99 -2.73 -24.70
C THR A 22 -16.29 -1.96 -23.58
N GLY A 23 -15.06 -1.48 -23.83
CA GLY A 23 -14.17 -0.89 -22.82
C GLY A 23 -13.60 -1.89 -21.82
N ASP A 24 -13.82 -3.20 -22.03
CA ASP A 24 -13.39 -4.26 -21.11
C ASP A 24 -11.89 -4.53 -21.25
N VAL A 25 -11.23 -4.84 -20.13
CA VAL A 25 -9.83 -5.30 -20.15
C VAL A 25 -9.88 -6.81 -20.25
N CYS A 26 -9.33 -7.35 -21.33
CA CYS A 26 -9.46 -8.75 -21.71
C CYS A 26 -8.09 -9.42 -21.84
N VAL A 27 -8.06 -10.74 -21.70
CA VAL A 27 -6.87 -11.55 -21.99
C VAL A 27 -7.10 -12.27 -23.32
N ARG A 28 -6.07 -12.34 -24.16
CA ARG A 28 -6.06 -13.19 -25.35
C ARG A 28 -4.72 -13.87 -25.51
N LYS A 29 -4.66 -14.92 -26.33
CA LYS A 29 -3.37 -15.47 -26.75
C LYS A 29 -2.65 -14.53 -27.71
N ILE A 30 -1.32 -14.54 -27.63
CA ILE A 30 -0.48 -13.72 -28.52
C ILE A 30 -0.47 -14.29 -29.95
N ASP A 31 -0.43 -15.62 -30.11
CA ASP A 31 -0.21 -16.27 -31.40
C ASP A 31 -1.39 -16.17 -32.37
N ASN A 32 -2.61 -16.26 -31.85
CA ASN A 32 -3.84 -16.36 -32.66
C ASN A 32 -4.95 -15.42 -32.19
N HIS A 33 -4.67 -14.56 -31.19
CA HIS A 33 -5.65 -13.64 -30.60
C HIS A 33 -6.92 -14.32 -30.07
N GLU A 34 -6.87 -15.62 -29.75
CA GLU A 34 -7.96 -16.35 -29.11
C GLU A 34 -8.34 -15.62 -27.83
N HIS A 35 -9.58 -15.11 -27.76
CA HIS A 35 -10.10 -14.43 -26.58
C HIS A 35 -10.22 -15.42 -25.42
N LEU A 36 -9.55 -15.13 -24.31
CA LEU A 36 -9.49 -15.98 -23.12
C LEU A 36 -10.43 -15.53 -22.00
N GLY A 37 -11.21 -14.49 -22.26
CA GLY A 37 -12.15 -13.90 -21.31
C GLY A 37 -11.74 -12.50 -20.87
N SER A 38 -12.64 -11.85 -20.16
CA SER A 38 -12.33 -10.61 -19.47
C SER A 38 -11.33 -10.87 -18.35
N PHE A 39 -10.34 -10.00 -18.27
CA PHE A 39 -9.40 -9.94 -17.17
C PHE A 39 -10.05 -9.39 -15.91
N ALA A 40 -11.13 -8.60 -16.02
CA ALA A 40 -11.70 -7.78 -14.93
C ALA A 40 -13.21 -8.01 -14.65
N ARG A 41 -14.00 -8.59 -15.56
CA ARG A 41 -15.41 -8.97 -15.32
C ARG A 41 -15.46 -10.27 -14.55
N GLY A 42 -15.91 -10.20 -13.30
CA GLY A 42 -16.10 -11.38 -12.46
C GLY A 42 -15.20 -11.42 -11.23
N TRP A 43 -14.49 -10.33 -10.94
CA TRP A 43 -13.90 -10.14 -9.62
C TRP A 43 -15.06 -9.90 -8.66
N VAL A 44 -15.59 -10.99 -8.10
CA VAL A 44 -16.15 -10.94 -6.76
C VAL A 44 -14.96 -10.61 -5.87
N ILE A 45 -14.66 -9.32 -5.72
CA ILE A 45 -13.66 -8.84 -4.76
C ILE A 45 -14.28 -9.09 -3.40
N PRO A 46 -13.95 -10.18 -2.70
CA PRO A 46 -14.52 -10.44 -1.39
C PRO A 46 -13.77 -9.50 -0.45
N LEU A 47 -14.41 -8.41 -0.03
CA LEU A 47 -13.85 -7.41 0.89
C LEU A 47 -12.46 -6.85 0.50
N GLY A 48 -12.42 -5.64 -0.08
CA GLY A 48 -11.30 -4.71 0.12
C GLY A 48 -9.95 -5.03 -0.53
N PHE A 49 -9.80 -6.11 -1.30
CA PHE A 49 -8.56 -6.41 -1.99
C PHE A 49 -8.54 -5.83 -3.41
N HIS A 50 -7.71 -4.82 -3.64
CA HIS A 50 -7.26 -4.53 -5.00
C HIS A 50 -6.32 -5.66 -5.42
N PRO A 51 -6.56 -6.33 -6.55
CA PRO A 51 -5.86 -7.57 -6.85
C PRO A 51 -4.47 -7.44 -7.45
N PHE A 52 -4.10 -6.21 -7.78
CA PHE A 52 -2.76 -5.86 -8.19
C PHE A 52 -2.18 -4.91 -7.16
N GLN A 53 -1.01 -5.24 -6.64
CA GLN A 53 -0.19 -4.26 -5.95
C GLN A 53 0.84 -3.77 -6.97
N PHE A 54 0.73 -2.51 -7.38
CA PHE A 54 1.77 -1.89 -8.20
C PHE A 54 2.86 -1.42 -7.25
N GLY A 55 4.10 -1.86 -7.45
CA GLY A 55 5.18 -1.54 -6.53
C GLY A 55 6.48 -1.38 -7.28
N VAL A 56 7.14 -0.25 -7.06
CA VAL A 56 8.55 -0.05 -7.38
C VAL A 56 9.24 0.21 -6.04
N ALA A 57 10.05 -0.75 -5.60
CA ALA A 57 10.91 -0.51 -4.44
C ALA A 57 12.11 0.37 -4.87
N PRO A 58 12.64 1.23 -3.99
CA PRO A 58 12.22 1.47 -2.62
C PRO A 58 11.16 2.59 -2.47
N HIS A 59 10.67 3.16 -3.57
CA HIS A 59 9.68 4.25 -3.56
C HIS A 59 8.66 4.06 -4.69
N THR A 60 7.39 4.00 -4.31
CA THR A 60 6.28 3.93 -5.26
C THR A 60 5.51 5.25 -5.28
N PRO A 61 5.37 5.90 -6.44
CA PRO A 61 4.64 7.15 -6.55
C PRO A 61 3.14 6.96 -6.32
N ARG A 62 2.44 8.07 -6.03
CA ARG A 62 0.97 8.08 -5.99
C ARG A 62 0.40 7.78 -7.38
N LEU A 63 -0.49 6.79 -7.47
CA LEU A 63 -1.16 6.44 -8.72
C LEU A 63 -2.60 6.93 -8.70
N ARG A 64 -3.05 7.46 -9.85
CA ARG A 64 -4.38 8.03 -10.02
C ARG A 64 -5.06 7.48 -11.27
N CYS A 65 -6.35 7.19 -11.18
CA CYS A 65 -7.24 7.01 -12.31
C CYS A 65 -8.24 8.17 -12.31
N GLY A 66 -8.00 9.17 -13.16
CA GLY A 66 -8.72 10.45 -13.10
C GLY A 66 -8.61 11.11 -11.72
N LYS A 67 -9.76 11.33 -11.07
CA LYS A 67 -9.81 11.92 -9.71
C LYS A 67 -9.64 10.89 -8.60
N VAL A 68 -9.66 9.60 -8.90
CA VAL A 68 -9.55 8.51 -7.91
C VAL A 68 -8.08 8.21 -7.65
N ILE A 69 -7.69 8.22 -6.37
CA ILE A 69 -6.39 7.70 -5.95
C ILE A 69 -6.53 6.19 -5.85
N VAL A 70 -5.87 5.45 -6.75
CA VAL A 70 -5.88 3.99 -6.75
C VAL A 70 -4.75 3.42 -5.90
N GLN A 71 -3.70 4.20 -5.68
CA GLN A 71 -2.62 3.87 -4.76
C GLN A 71 -1.97 5.14 -4.18
N ARG A 72 -1.76 5.13 -2.86
CA ARG A 72 -1.03 6.20 -2.16
C ARG A 72 0.48 6.07 -2.41
N GLN A 73 1.19 7.19 -2.37
CA GLN A 73 2.65 7.20 -2.37
C GLN A 73 3.18 6.40 -1.17
N SER A 74 4.19 5.56 -1.41
CA SER A 74 4.80 4.73 -0.37
C SER A 74 6.30 4.58 -0.56
N TRP A 75 6.98 4.27 0.54
CA TRP A 75 8.41 4.05 0.63
C TRP A 75 8.68 2.79 1.45
N THR A 76 9.75 2.10 1.11
CA THR A 76 10.34 1.07 1.97
C THR A 76 11.42 1.72 2.84
N VAL A 77 11.37 1.43 4.13
CA VAL A 77 12.38 1.84 5.12
C VAL A 77 12.91 0.59 5.81
N ARG A 78 14.23 0.40 5.78
CA ARG A 78 14.93 -0.67 6.47
C ARG A 78 15.62 -0.15 7.73
N ALA A 79 15.79 -1.02 8.72
CA ALA A 79 16.42 -0.66 9.99
C ALA A 79 17.87 -0.18 9.81
N ASP A 80 18.58 -0.68 8.79
CA ASP A 80 19.95 -0.29 8.46
C ASP A 80 20.08 1.10 7.82
N GLU A 81 18.96 1.74 7.46
CA GLU A 81 18.93 3.12 6.95
C GLU A 81 18.93 4.16 8.08
N LEU A 82 18.61 3.77 9.32
CA LEU A 82 18.79 4.66 10.47
C LEU A 82 20.27 4.80 10.81
N ILE A 83 20.67 6.00 11.21
CA ILE A 83 22.00 6.23 11.77
C ILE A 83 22.20 5.24 12.94
N PRO A 84 23.35 4.54 13.07
CA PRO A 84 23.60 3.72 14.24
C PRO A 84 23.64 4.58 15.51
N GLY A 85 22.95 4.15 16.55
CA GLY A 85 22.90 4.90 17.81
C GLY A 85 22.14 4.17 18.90
N ASN A 86 22.33 4.64 20.15
CA ASN A 86 21.50 4.22 21.26
C ASN A 86 20.28 5.16 21.38
N TYR A 87 19.09 4.59 21.23
CA TYR A 87 17.81 5.31 21.26
C TYR A 87 16.98 5.01 22.52
N THR A 88 17.61 4.55 23.61
CA THR A 88 16.92 4.28 24.87
C THR A 88 16.41 5.55 25.56
N GLY A 89 15.19 5.51 26.10
CA GLY A 89 14.59 6.61 26.85
C GLY A 89 14.16 7.77 25.95
N VAL A 90 14.16 8.99 26.49
CA VAL A 90 13.98 10.21 25.68
C VAL A 90 15.30 10.56 25.02
N SER A 91 15.35 10.50 23.69
CA SER A 91 16.57 10.47 22.90
C SER A 91 16.52 11.52 21.79
N SER A 92 17.35 12.57 21.92
CA SER A 92 17.55 13.55 20.84
C SER A 92 18.21 12.94 19.60
N THR A 93 19.00 11.88 19.77
CA THR A 93 19.60 11.15 18.65
C THR A 93 18.54 10.44 17.81
N LEU A 94 17.45 9.94 18.41
CA LEU A 94 16.32 9.38 17.66
C LEU A 94 15.65 10.45 16.79
N VAL A 95 15.43 11.64 17.33
CA VAL A 95 14.88 12.78 16.58
C VAL A 95 15.75 13.10 15.37
N LEU A 96 17.06 13.24 15.57
CA LEU A 96 18.01 13.52 14.48
C LEU A 96 18.05 12.42 13.43
N ALA A 97 18.02 11.15 13.84
CA ALA A 97 18.04 10.02 12.92
C ALA A 97 16.78 9.97 12.05
N ILE A 98 15.60 10.22 12.64
CA ILE A 98 14.34 10.25 11.89
C ILE A 98 14.26 11.48 10.98
N GLU A 99 14.69 12.66 11.44
CA GLU A 99 14.68 13.86 10.60
C GLU A 99 15.64 13.72 9.39
N LYS A 100 16.80 13.09 9.58
CA LYS A 100 17.70 12.76 8.48
C LYS A 100 17.04 11.80 7.48
N LEU A 101 16.44 10.72 7.97
CA LEU A 101 15.72 9.75 7.14
C LEU A 101 14.56 10.42 6.37
N ARG A 102 13.80 11.28 7.04
CA ARG A 102 12.69 12.06 6.47
C ARG A 102 13.18 12.95 5.34
N ALA A 103 14.29 13.65 5.53
CA ALA A 103 14.89 14.50 4.50
C ALA A 103 15.40 13.68 3.30
N GLU A 104 16.09 12.57 3.55
CA GLU A 104 16.66 11.70 2.50
C GLU A 104 15.58 11.07 1.61
N LYS A 105 14.46 10.64 2.20
CA LYS A 105 13.34 10.00 1.46
C LYS A 105 12.22 10.97 1.06
N ASN A 106 12.32 12.23 1.48
CA ASN A 106 11.27 13.24 1.34
C ASN A 106 9.92 12.77 1.90
N LEU A 107 9.92 12.25 3.13
CA LEU A 107 8.71 11.75 3.79
C LEU A 107 7.84 12.92 4.29
N PRO A 108 6.51 12.87 4.11
CA PRO A 108 5.60 13.84 4.70
C PRO A 108 5.55 13.67 6.22
N ARG A 109 5.09 14.71 6.95
CA ARG A 109 4.95 14.67 8.41
C ARG A 109 4.05 13.53 8.89
N PHE A 110 2.91 13.37 8.25
CA PHE A 110 1.88 12.41 8.62
C PHE A 110 1.94 11.19 7.71
N VAL A 111 2.21 10.03 8.28
CA VAL A 111 2.38 8.77 7.55
C VAL A 111 1.63 7.63 8.23
N TYR A 112 1.39 6.57 7.47
CA TYR A 112 1.05 5.27 8.01
C TYR A 112 2.21 4.31 7.81
N ILE A 113 2.50 3.51 8.84
CA ILE A 113 3.53 2.47 8.77
C ILE A 113 2.92 1.08 8.95
N ARG A 114 3.52 0.10 8.27
CA ARG A 114 3.26 -1.33 8.50
C ARG A 114 4.49 -2.16 8.11
N PRO A 115 4.68 -3.38 8.59
CA PRO A 115 5.70 -4.28 8.07
C PRO A 115 5.45 -4.54 6.58
N THR A 116 6.52 -4.71 5.82
CA THR A 116 6.39 -5.15 4.42
C THR A 116 5.86 -6.58 4.35
N GLU A 117 5.25 -6.98 3.23
CA GLU A 117 4.87 -8.38 2.99
C GLU A 117 6.08 -9.33 3.16
N GLN A 118 7.26 -8.89 2.74
CA GLN A 118 8.49 -9.66 2.91
C GLN A 118 8.85 -9.85 4.39
N ALA A 119 8.69 -8.81 5.22
CA ALA A 119 8.91 -8.90 6.67
C ALA A 119 7.87 -9.80 7.37
N LEU A 120 6.60 -9.74 6.97
CA LEU A 120 5.54 -10.62 7.49
C LEU A 120 5.80 -12.09 7.14
N ARG A 121 6.25 -12.38 5.92
CA ARG A 121 6.63 -13.73 5.49
C ARG A 121 7.80 -14.29 6.29
N ARG A 122 8.87 -13.50 6.48
CA ARG A 122 10.05 -13.92 7.27
C ARG A 122 9.69 -14.26 8.72
N SER A 123 8.73 -13.56 9.31
CA SER A 123 8.33 -13.75 10.70
C SER A 123 7.22 -14.81 10.90
N GLY A 124 6.66 -15.38 9.83
CA GLY A 124 5.52 -16.30 9.90
C GLY A 124 4.24 -15.63 10.42
N ALA A 125 4.16 -14.30 10.36
CA ALA A 125 3.01 -13.49 10.79
C ALA A 125 2.06 -13.14 9.64
N GLU A 126 2.32 -13.65 8.42
CA GLU A 126 1.47 -13.48 7.25
C GLU A 126 0.02 -13.90 7.59
N GLY A 127 -0.94 -12.97 7.39
CA GLY A 127 -2.35 -13.18 7.71
C GLY A 127 -2.79 -12.87 9.15
N ARG A 128 -1.90 -12.38 10.03
CA ARG A 128 -2.31 -11.84 11.35
C ARG A 128 -2.78 -10.40 11.21
N ASP A 129 -4.09 -10.17 11.32
CA ASP A 129 -4.75 -8.86 11.13
C ASP A 129 -4.09 -7.69 11.89
N LYS A 130 -3.61 -7.95 13.11
CA LYS A 130 -2.94 -6.93 13.94
C LYS A 130 -1.58 -6.48 13.39
N ASP A 131 -0.83 -7.38 12.75
CA ASP A 131 0.49 -7.08 12.19
C ASP A 131 0.38 -6.49 10.76
N THR A 132 -0.79 -6.59 10.13
CA THR A 132 -1.07 -6.00 8.80
C THR A 132 -1.70 -4.61 8.86
N LYS A 133 -2.35 -4.24 9.97
CA LYS A 133 -3.05 -2.95 10.08
C LYS A 133 -2.05 -1.78 10.12
N PRO A 134 -2.15 -0.80 9.19
CA PRO A 134 -1.28 0.36 9.22
C PRO A 134 -1.48 1.20 10.49
N VAL A 135 -0.37 1.68 11.05
CA VAL A 135 -0.33 2.54 12.24
C VAL A 135 -0.04 3.97 11.84
N PHE A 136 -0.86 4.92 12.29
CA PHE A 136 -0.63 6.34 12.10
C PHE A 136 0.61 6.82 12.88
N VAL A 137 1.42 7.67 12.26
CA VAL A 137 2.62 8.27 12.84
C VAL A 137 2.67 9.74 12.43
N ASP A 138 2.76 10.62 13.43
CA ASP A 138 3.19 12.01 13.27
C ASP A 138 4.70 12.09 13.51
N LEU A 139 5.49 12.33 12.46
CA LEU A 139 6.95 12.40 12.54
C LEU A 139 7.47 13.62 13.32
N GLU A 140 6.61 14.54 13.75
CA GLU A 140 6.99 15.66 14.64
C GLU A 140 6.63 15.41 16.11
N SER A 141 6.10 14.24 16.44
CA SER A 141 5.78 13.84 17.81
C SER A 141 6.71 12.74 18.30
N TYR A 142 7.44 13.02 19.38
CA TYR A 142 8.43 12.10 19.95
C TYR A 142 7.86 10.71 20.27
N LEU A 143 6.64 10.66 20.82
CA LEU A 143 5.98 9.38 21.13
C LEU A 143 5.77 8.54 19.86
N PHE A 144 5.41 9.18 18.75
CA PHE A 144 5.26 8.51 17.46
C PHE A 144 6.60 8.12 16.84
N LEU A 145 7.69 8.85 17.11
CA LEU A 145 9.04 8.44 16.73
C LEU A 145 9.46 7.15 17.43
N GLU A 146 9.15 7.01 18.71
CA GLU A 146 9.41 5.74 19.43
C GLU A 146 8.60 4.59 18.85
N ILE A 147 7.33 4.82 18.48
CA ILE A 147 6.50 3.81 17.82
C ILE A 147 7.12 3.42 16.48
N PHE A 148 7.48 4.40 15.65
CA PHE A 148 8.13 4.17 14.36
C PHE A 148 9.39 3.31 14.51
N TYR A 149 10.28 3.69 15.42
CA TYR A 149 11.52 2.97 15.69
C TYR A 149 11.28 1.53 16.15
N ARG A 150 10.35 1.31 17.09
CA ARG A 150 10.02 -0.04 17.59
C ARG A 150 9.46 -0.94 16.49
N TRP A 151 8.59 -0.42 15.63
CA TRP A 151 8.08 -1.17 14.48
C TRP A 151 9.20 -1.50 13.50
N LEU A 152 10.08 -0.53 13.19
CA LEU A 152 11.19 -0.71 12.26
C LEU A 152 12.17 -1.79 12.74
N VAL A 153 12.60 -1.73 14.00
CA VAL A 153 13.53 -2.72 14.56
C VAL A 153 12.88 -4.10 14.68
N LYS A 154 11.61 -4.17 15.09
CA LYS A 154 10.88 -5.45 15.20
C LYS A 154 10.74 -6.15 13.85
N ALA A 155 10.41 -5.41 12.79
CA ALA A 155 10.17 -5.98 11.46
C ALA A 155 11.45 -6.09 10.60
N GLY A 156 12.49 -5.33 10.94
CA GLY A 156 13.69 -5.11 10.13
C GLY A 156 13.46 -4.20 8.92
N GLU A 157 12.22 -4.16 8.41
CA GLU A 157 11.78 -3.37 7.28
C GLU A 157 10.28 -3.07 7.39
N ILE A 158 9.91 -1.83 7.06
CA ILE A 158 8.52 -1.36 7.04
C ILE A 158 8.21 -0.65 5.73
N GLU A 159 6.94 -0.73 5.32
CA GLU A 159 6.34 0.17 4.35
C GLU A 159 5.86 1.42 5.10
N VAL A 160 6.24 2.59 4.60
CA VAL A 160 5.73 3.90 5.01
C VAL A 160 4.86 4.38 3.87
N SER A 161 3.64 4.82 4.14
CA SER A 161 2.75 5.41 3.15
C SER A 161 2.28 6.78 3.59
N GLU A 162 2.04 7.67 2.64
CA GLU A 162 1.49 8.99 2.95
C GLU A 162 0.12 8.88 3.64
N MET A 163 -0.16 9.78 4.58
CA MET A 163 -1.53 10.01 5.03
C MET A 163 -2.26 10.85 3.99
N LEU A 164 -3.32 10.31 3.38
CA LEU A 164 -4.13 11.03 2.40
C LEU A 164 -5.62 10.67 2.56
N PRO A 165 -6.50 11.64 2.90
CA PRO A 165 -6.20 13.04 3.23
C PRO A 165 -5.37 13.17 4.52
N ASP A 166 -4.47 14.14 4.58
CA ASP A 166 -3.81 14.52 5.83
C ASP A 166 -4.76 15.34 6.75
N PRO A 167 -4.41 15.59 8.02
CA PRO A 167 -5.26 16.29 8.97
C PRO A 167 -5.73 17.69 8.50
N GLU A 168 -4.89 18.41 7.75
CA GLU A 168 -5.22 19.74 7.23
C GLU A 168 -6.19 19.68 6.04
N HIS A 169 -6.25 18.54 5.36
CA HIS A 169 -7.11 18.29 4.20
C HIS A 169 -8.33 17.43 4.51
N LEU A 170 -8.65 17.18 5.78
CA LEU A 170 -9.89 16.51 6.18
C LEU A 170 -11.11 17.36 5.79
N PHE A 171 -12.07 16.72 5.11
CA PHE A 171 -13.24 17.36 4.50
C PHE A 171 -14.35 17.66 5.51
N TRP A 172 -14.59 16.76 6.48
CA TRP A 172 -15.64 16.93 7.48
C TRP A 172 -15.13 17.83 8.60
N LYS A 173 -15.76 18.99 8.78
CA LYS A 173 -15.43 19.99 9.80
C LYS A 173 -16.63 20.24 10.71
N GLU A 174 -16.40 20.25 12.01
CA GLU A 174 -17.38 20.55 13.06
C GLU A 174 -16.78 21.57 14.04
N PRO A 175 -17.58 22.16 14.95
CA PRO A 175 -17.06 23.14 15.92
C PRO A 175 -15.92 22.62 16.82
N ASP A 176 -15.84 21.30 17.02
CA ASP A 176 -14.81 20.64 17.83
C ASP A 176 -13.56 20.22 17.03
N GLY A 177 -13.58 20.35 15.71
CA GLY A 177 -12.42 20.06 14.87
C GLY A 177 -12.76 19.39 13.54
N ARG A 178 -11.77 18.67 13.00
CA ARG A 178 -11.88 17.96 11.72
C ARG A 178 -11.94 16.46 11.97
N HIS A 179 -12.76 15.78 11.18
CA HIS A 179 -13.05 14.36 11.38
C HIS A 179 -12.63 13.54 10.14
N SER A 180 -11.93 12.44 10.39
CA SER A 180 -11.67 11.43 9.35
C SER A 180 -12.89 10.54 9.19
N PHE A 181 -13.29 10.25 7.95
CA PHE A 181 -14.40 9.35 7.67
C PHE A 181 -14.11 8.46 6.46
N GLU A 182 -14.82 7.34 6.38
CA GLU A 182 -14.80 6.41 5.25
C GLU A 182 -16.23 6.28 4.71
N LEU A 183 -16.40 6.39 3.39
CA LEU A 183 -17.67 6.07 2.73
C LEU A 183 -17.55 4.71 2.06
N ARG A 184 -18.49 3.82 2.35
CA ARG A 184 -18.62 2.52 1.68
C ARG A 184 -19.73 2.61 0.67
N THR A 185 -19.40 2.34 -0.60
CA THR A 185 -20.35 2.41 -1.71
C THR A 185 -20.36 1.10 -2.48
N LEU A 186 -21.53 0.72 -2.98
CA LEU A 186 -21.70 -0.38 -3.92
C LEU A 186 -21.88 0.25 -5.31
N VAL A 187 -20.92 0.01 -6.21
CA VAL A 187 -21.07 0.40 -7.62
C VAL A 187 -21.68 -0.78 -8.37
N VAL A 188 -22.90 -0.58 -8.88
CA VAL A 188 -23.55 -1.54 -9.78
C VAL A 188 -23.24 -1.09 -11.21
N PRO A 189 -22.53 -1.90 -12.01
CA PRO A 189 -22.30 -1.56 -13.41
C PRO A 189 -23.63 -1.37 -14.13
N LEU A 190 -23.70 -0.37 -15.02
CA LEU A 190 -24.84 -0.24 -15.92
C LEU A 190 -24.85 -1.46 -16.85
N SER A 191 -26.01 -2.11 -16.94
CA SER A 191 -26.30 -3.22 -17.85
C SER A 191 -26.39 -2.78 -19.29
#